data_AF-A0A2E5XDJ6-F1
#
_entry.id   AF-A0A2E5XDJ6-F1
#
_cell.length_a   1.000
_cell.length_b   1.000
_cell.length_c   1.000
_cell.angle_alpha   90.00
_cell.angle_beta   90.00
_cell.angle_gamma   90.00
#
_symmetry.space_group_name_H-M   'P 1'
#
loop_
_entity.id
_entity.type
_entity.pdbx_description
1 polymer ?
#
loop_
_entity_poly.entity_id
_entity_poly.type
_entity_poly.pdbx_seq_one_letter_code
_entity_poly.pdbx_strand_id
1 'polypeptide(L)'
;MSIKTPKESRAILTEIVMPNDTNNLNNLMGGRLLHWMDIAAAITAHRHSRQTVVTASVNNVSFGNPIPKGSIVTLEANISRAFSSSMEIFIDVW
;
A
#
# COMPACT_ATOMS: atom_id res chain seq x y z
N MET A 1 22.77 -1.10 11.19
CA MET A 1 21.42 -1.72 11.16
C MET A 1 21.59 -3.21 10.89
N SER A 2 20.81 -4.07 11.55
CA SER A 2 20.78 -5.49 11.21
C SER A 2 20.04 -5.68 9.88
N ILE A 3 20.53 -6.59 9.05
CA ILE A 3 19.91 -6.94 7.77
C ILE A 3 18.56 -7.60 8.06
N LYS A 4 17.49 -7.12 7.40
CA LYS A 4 16.14 -7.68 7.51
C LYS A 4 15.70 -8.24 6.17
N THR A 5 14.96 -9.33 6.22
CA THR A 5 14.23 -9.88 5.08
C THR A 5 12.95 -9.09 4.82
N PRO A 6 12.42 -9.05 3.59
CA PRO A 6 11.15 -8.39 3.29
C PRO A 6 9.98 -8.89 4.16
N LYS A 7 9.97 -10.19 4.48
CA LYS A 7 8.94 -10.84 5.30
C LYS A 7 8.85 -10.27 6.72
N GLU A 8 9.96 -9.86 7.32
CA GLU A 8 9.99 -9.29 8.68
C GLU A 8 9.32 -7.92 8.78
N SER A 9 9.17 -7.22 7.65
CA SER A 9 8.56 -5.89 7.59
C SER A 9 7.22 -5.85 6.86
N ARG A 10 6.77 -6.96 6.28
CA ARG A 10 5.54 -7.06 5.49
C ARG A 10 4.32 -6.47 6.22
N ALA A 11 3.47 -5.78 5.48
CA ALA A 11 2.15 -5.37 5.96
C ALA A 11 1.07 -5.92 5.02
N ILE A 12 -0.02 -6.40 5.62
CA ILE A 12 -1.23 -6.81 4.91
C ILE A 12 -2.37 -5.98 5.47
N LEU A 13 -3.14 -5.35 4.58
CA LEU A 13 -4.35 -4.60 4.90
C LEU A 13 -5.51 -5.22 4.13
N THR A 14 -6.63 -5.46 4.81
CA THR A 14 -7.85 -5.97 4.18
C THR A 14 -9.00 -5.02 4.51
N GLU A 15 -9.63 -4.48 3.48
CA GLU A 15 -10.69 -3.49 3.58
C GLU A 15 -11.92 -3.93 2.80
N ILE A 16 -13.10 -3.52 3.27
CA ILE A 16 -14.34 -3.65 2.52
C ILE A 16 -14.59 -2.31 1.83
N VAL A 17 -14.95 -2.33 0.54
CA VAL A 17 -15.32 -1.11 -0.19
C VAL A 17 -16.69 -0.62 0.28
N MET A 18 -16.67 0.36 1.18
CA MET A 18 -17.88 0.96 1.75
C MET A 18 -18.48 2.01 0.80
N PRO A 19 -19.74 2.43 0.99
CA PRO A 19 -20.34 3.50 0.19
C PRO A 19 -19.50 4.78 0.15
N ASN A 20 -18.86 5.16 1.26
CA ASN A 20 -18.00 6.35 1.34
C ASN A 20 -16.65 6.19 0.62
N ASP A 21 -16.26 4.98 0.24
CA ASP A 21 -15.05 4.71 -0.53
C ASP A 21 -15.31 4.78 -2.04
N THR A 22 -16.58 4.84 -2.45
CA THR A 22 -16.98 4.74 -3.86
C THR A 22 -17.12 6.08 -4.55
N ASN A 23 -16.91 6.08 -5.87
CA ASN A 23 -17.29 7.16 -6.76
C ASN A 23 -18.76 7.05 -7.17
N ASN A 24 -19.23 8.00 -7.99
CA ASN A 24 -20.62 8.05 -8.47
C ASN A 24 -21.05 6.85 -9.34
N LEU A 25 -20.11 5.97 -9.72
CA LEU A 25 -20.36 4.74 -10.49
C LEU A 25 -20.40 3.49 -9.60
N ASN A 26 -20.46 3.64 -8.27
CA ASN A 26 -20.40 2.54 -7.29
C ASN A 26 -19.12 1.68 -7.37
N ASN A 27 -18.01 2.25 -7.85
CA ASN A 27 -16.70 1.61 -7.82
C ASN A 27 -15.79 2.34 -6.83
N LEU A 28 -14.82 1.64 -6.26
CA LEU A 28 -13.78 2.22 -5.41
C LEU A 28 -13.15 3.43 -6.11
N MET A 29 -13.14 4.56 -5.41
CA MET A 29 -12.48 5.76 -5.90
C MET A 29 -10.97 5.53 -5.91
N GLY A 30 -10.29 5.80 -7.03
CA GLY A 30 -8.85 5.54 -7.16
C GLY A 30 -8.01 6.23 -6.08
N GLY A 31 -8.37 7.45 -5.68
CA GLY A 31 -7.70 8.17 -4.58
C GLY A 31 -7.81 7.44 -3.23
N ARG A 32 -8.89 6.70 -2.99
CA ARG A 32 -9.05 5.89 -1.78
C ARG A 32 -8.15 4.67 -1.79
N LEU A 33 -8.01 4.00 -2.93
CA LEU A 33 -7.06 2.90 -3.08
C LEU A 33 -5.61 3.38 -2.85
N LEU A 34 -5.24 4.52 -3.44
CA LEU A 34 -3.92 5.13 -3.23
C LEU A 34 -3.66 5.48 -1.76
N HIS A 35 -4.67 5.95 -1.04
CA HIS A 35 -4.56 6.22 0.39
C HIS A 35 -4.28 4.94 1.20
N TRP A 36 -4.98 3.84 0.92
CA TRP A 36 -4.70 2.54 1.55
C TRP A 36 -3.30 2.01 1.22
N MET A 37 -2.86 2.18 -0.04
CA MET A 37 -1.52 1.83 -0.49
C MET A 37 -0.45 2.61 0.30
N ASP A 38 -0.61 3.92 0.46
CA ASP A 38 0.33 4.76 1.20
C ASP A 38 0.44 4.34 2.68
N ILE A 39 -0.70 4.04 3.33
CA ILE A 39 -0.71 3.51 4.70
C ILE A 39 0.05 2.18 4.79
N ALA A 40 -0.23 1.23 3.89
CA ALA A 40 0.43 -0.08 3.89
C ALA A 40 1.95 0.04 3.65
N ALA A 41 2.35 0.93 2.74
CA ALA A 41 3.76 1.24 2.49
C ALA A 41 4.43 1.88 3.71
N ALA A 42 3.81 2.88 4.33
CA ALA A 42 4.34 3.56 5.51
C ALA A 42 4.54 2.60 6.68
N ILE A 43 3.58 1.70 6.94
CA ILE A 43 3.71 0.65 7.96
C ILE A 43 4.89 -0.26 7.65
N THR A 44 5.03 -0.71 6.39
CA THR A 44 6.12 -1.58 5.95
C THR A 44 7.48 -0.90 6.10
N ALA A 45 7.60 0.34 5.62
CA ALA A 45 8.79 1.17 5.75
C ALA A 45 9.19 1.38 7.21
N HIS A 46 8.22 1.75 8.06
CA HIS A 46 8.44 1.98 9.48
C HIS A 46 8.91 0.70 10.20
N ARG A 47 8.31 -0.46 9.90
CA ARG A 47 8.77 -1.75 10.45
C ARG A 47 10.19 -2.10 10.00
N HIS A 48 10.53 -1.80 8.75
CA HIS A 48 11.84 -2.09 8.20
C HIS A 48 12.93 -1.17 8.78
N SER A 49 12.70 0.15 8.83
CA SER A 49 13.69 1.12 9.31
C SER A 49 13.71 1.29 10.83
N ARG A 50 12.58 1.04 11.52
CA ARG A 50 12.33 1.43 12.92
C ARG A 50 12.54 2.93 13.17
N GLN A 51 12.21 3.74 12.18
CA GLN A 51 12.34 5.20 12.22
C GLN A 51 11.10 5.86 11.63
N THR A 52 10.94 7.16 11.87
CA THR A 52 9.96 7.98 11.15
C THR A 52 10.32 7.99 9.67
N VAL A 53 9.31 7.80 8.82
CA VAL A 53 9.46 7.73 7.36
C VAL A 53 8.51 8.73 6.71
N VAL A 54 8.82 9.11 5.48
CA VAL A 54 7.99 9.96 4.63
C VAL A 54 7.90 9.34 3.25
N THR A 55 6.75 9.50 2.59
CA THR A 55 6.56 9.06 1.20
C THR A 55 7.22 10.07 0.27
N ALA A 56 8.38 9.71 -0.29
CA ALA A 56 9.15 10.60 -1.15
C ALA A 56 8.55 10.73 -2.56
N SER A 57 8.09 9.61 -3.12
CA SER A 57 7.43 9.56 -4.43
C SER A 57 6.60 8.30 -4.56
N VAL A 58 5.59 8.34 -5.43
CA VAL A 58 4.84 7.17 -5.87
C VAL A 58 5.15 6.97 -7.36
N ASN A 59 5.50 5.75 -7.73
CA ASN A 59 5.73 5.38 -9.13
C ASN A 59 4.40 5.37 -9.91
N ASN A 60 4.44 5.06 -11.19
CA ASN A 60 3.22 4.98 -12.00
C ASN A 60 2.24 3.93 -11.45
N VAL A 61 0.99 4.35 -11.22
CA VAL A 61 -0.11 3.46 -10.83
C VAL A 61 -1.11 3.38 -11.97
N SER A 62 -1.51 2.16 -12.32
CA SER A 62 -2.54 1.90 -13.34
C SER A 62 -3.66 1.05 -12.74
N PHE A 63 -4.90 1.51 -12.88
CA PHE A 63 -6.09 0.80 -12.41
C PHE A 63 -6.62 -0.08 -13.54
N GLY A 64 -6.20 -1.34 -13.58
CA GLY A 64 -6.55 -2.27 -14.66
C GLY A 64 -8.01 -2.68 -14.69
N ASN A 65 -8.67 -2.76 -13.52
CA ASN A 65 -10.06 -3.18 -13.39
C ASN A 65 -10.79 -2.32 -12.34
N PRO A 66 -12.09 -2.04 -12.52
CA PRO A 66 -12.91 -1.43 -11.48
C PRO A 66 -13.09 -2.40 -10.30
N ILE A 67 -13.15 -1.86 -9.08
CA ILE A 67 -13.45 -2.61 -7.86
C ILE A 67 -14.83 -2.20 -7.36
N PRO A 68 -15.86 -3.06 -7.47
CA PRO A 68 -17.22 -2.70 -7.07
C PRO A 68 -17.39 -2.42 -5.57
N LYS A 69 -18.41 -1.63 -5.23
CA LYS A 69 -18.91 -1.49 -3.85
C LYS A 69 -19.20 -2.86 -3.23
N GLY A 70 -18.78 -3.05 -1.99
CA GLY A 70 -18.94 -4.30 -1.24
C GLY A 70 -17.87 -5.35 -1.52
N SER A 71 -16.94 -5.11 -2.46
CA SER A 71 -15.76 -5.96 -2.63
C SER A 71 -14.87 -5.93 -1.40
N ILE A 72 -14.20 -7.05 -1.14
CA ILE A 72 -13.10 -7.14 -0.17
C ILE A 72 -11.82 -6.95 -0.95
N VAL A 73 -11.02 -5.97 -0.57
CA VAL A 73 -9.72 -5.66 -1.19
C VAL A 73 -8.64 -5.97 -0.19
N THR A 74 -7.64 -6.75 -0.59
CA THR A 74 -6.44 -6.97 0.22
C THR A 74 -5.23 -6.34 -0.46
N LEU A 75 -4.46 -5.59 0.31
CA LEU A 75 -3.21 -4.99 -0.09
C LEU A 75 -2.08 -5.68 0.66
N GLU A 76 -1.06 -6.16 -0.06
CA GLU A 76 0.16 -6.68 0.55
C GLU A 76 1.35 -5.80 0.15
N ALA A 77 1.98 -5.17 1.14
CA ALA A 77 3.16 -4.33 0.95
C ALA A 77 4.44 -5.05 1.42
N ASN A 78 5.46 -5.05 0.56
CA ASN A 78 6.77 -5.64 0.84
C ASN A 78 7.91 -4.71 0.40
N ILE A 79 9.03 -4.74 1.13
CA ILE A 79 10.27 -4.10 0.68
C ILE A 79 10.77 -4.83 -0.58
N SER A 80 10.86 -4.13 -1.71
CA SER A 80 11.54 -4.64 -2.91
C SER A 80 13.04 -4.35 -2.84
N ARG A 81 13.42 -3.19 -2.29
CA ARG A 81 14.82 -2.77 -2.17
C ARG A 81 15.04 -1.78 -1.04
N ALA A 82 16.13 -1.93 -0.30
CA ALA A 82 16.59 -0.96 0.70
C ALA A 82 17.91 -0.32 0.25
N PHE A 83 18.02 1.00 0.43
CA PHE A 83 19.21 1.80 0.14
C PHE A 83 19.79 2.38 1.44
N SER A 84 20.61 3.44 1.36
CA SER A 84 21.22 4.08 2.53
C SER A 84 20.22 4.83 3.41
N SER A 85 19.32 5.60 2.80
CA SER A 85 18.30 6.41 3.49
C SER A 85 16.90 6.29 2.89
N SER A 86 16.72 5.48 1.85
CA SER A 86 15.46 5.26 1.16
C SER A 86 15.14 3.77 1.02
N MET A 87 13.87 3.48 0.79
CA MET A 87 13.36 2.14 0.55
C MET A 87 12.38 2.19 -0.61
N GLU A 88 12.41 1.17 -1.45
CA GLU A 88 11.39 0.90 -2.45
C GLU A 88 10.47 -0.19 -1.92
N ILE A 89 9.17 0.04 -2.08
CA ILE A 89 8.10 -0.83 -1.59
C ILE A 89 7.22 -1.16 -2.77
N PHE A 90 6.99 -2.45 -2.97
CA PHE A 90 6.04 -2.95 -3.93
C PHE A 90 4.76 -3.37 -3.20
N ILE A 91 3.62 -3.08 -3.81
CA ILE A 91 2.30 -3.37 -3.25
C ILE A 91 1.50 -4.15 -4.28
N ASP A 92 1.06 -5.32 -3.87
CA ASP A 92 0.08 -6.08 -4.60
C ASP A 92 -1.33 -5.77 -4.09
N VAL A 93 -2.29 -5.71 -5.00
CA VAL A 93 -3.71 -5.44 -4.72
C VAL A 93 -4.56 -6.51 -5.40
N TRP A 94 -5.43 -7.15 -4.62
CA TRP A 94 -6.35 -8.20 -5.08
C TRP A 94 -7.73 -8.07 -4.43
#